data_AF-A0A0B8NC08-F1
#
_entry.id   AF-A0A0B8NC08-F1
#
_cell.length_a   1.000
_cell.length_b   1.000
_cell.length_c   1.000
_cell.angle_alpha   90.00
_cell.angle_beta   90.00
_cell.angle_gamma   90.00
#
_symmetry.space_group_name_H-M   'P 1'
#
loop_
_entity.id
_entity.type
_entity.pdbx_description
1 polymer ?
#
loop_
_entity_poly.entity_id
_entity_poly.type
_entity_poly.pdbx_seq_one_letter_code
_entity_poly.pdbx_strand_id
1 'polypeptide(L)'
;MSGLSPLALTDLAVLGALNTADGLGIEQIAIVVAAPPSGPGMSLNSDATRRILTRLEARGLAENEPAGWRLTRRGRALWATKGSRFTL
;
A
#
# COMPACT_ATOMS: atom_id res chain seq x y z
N MET A 1 24.10 6.42 -8.66
CA MET A 1 22.86 5.69 -8.99
C MET A 1 22.19 5.33 -7.68
N SER A 2 21.16 6.08 -7.26
CA SER A 2 20.47 5.80 -6.00
C SER A 2 19.68 4.50 -6.14
N GLY A 3 20.23 3.41 -5.64
CA GLY A 3 19.55 2.12 -5.56
C GLY A 3 18.30 2.29 -4.70
N LEU A 4 17.12 2.24 -5.31
CA LEU A 4 15.86 2.23 -4.59
C LEU A 4 15.86 0.99 -3.69
N SER A 5 15.89 1.19 -2.37
CA SER A 5 15.81 0.09 -1.41
C SER A 5 14.60 -0.78 -1.71
N PRO A 6 14.72 -2.11 -1.64
CA PRO A 6 13.63 -3.03 -1.96
C PRO A 6 12.37 -2.69 -1.15
N LEU A 7 11.20 -2.93 -1.74
CA LEU A 7 9.92 -2.77 -1.02
C LEU A 7 9.88 -3.76 0.15
N ALA A 8 9.57 -3.24 1.33
CA ALA A 8 9.34 -4.07 2.51
C ALA A 8 7.98 -4.78 2.40
N LEU A 9 7.80 -5.84 3.19
CA LEU A 9 6.51 -6.56 3.25
C LEU A 9 5.36 -5.64 3.68
N THR A 10 5.63 -4.68 4.57
CA THR A 10 4.68 -3.64 4.99
C THR A 10 4.30 -2.68 3.86
N ASP A 11 5.24 -2.34 2.98
CA ASP A 11 4.97 -1.52 1.80
C ASP A 11 4.03 -2.26 0.84
N LEU A 12 4.24 -3.57 0.65
CA LEU A 12 3.40 -4.41 -0.19
C LEU A 12 2.00 -4.61 0.41
N ALA A 13 1.88 -4.79 1.73
CA ALA A 13 0.59 -4.88 2.40
C ALA A 13 -0.24 -3.60 2.19
N VAL A 14 0.36 -2.42 2.32
CA VAL A 14 -0.32 -1.13 2.07
C VAL A 14 -0.69 -0.97 0.59
N LEU A 15 0.21 -1.32 -0.35
CA LEU A 15 -0.12 -1.28 -1.77
C LEU A 15 -1.31 -2.16 -2.13
N GLY A 16 -1.40 -3.32 -1.50
CA GLY A 16 -2.49 -4.22 -1.74
C GLY A 16 -3.81 -3.80 -1.09
N ALA A 17 -3.77 -3.14 0.07
CA ALA A 17 -4.94 -2.45 0.61
C ALA A 17 -5.45 -1.36 -0.33
N LEU A 18 -4.55 -0.54 -0.89
CA LEU A 18 -4.91 0.46 -1.92
C LEU A 18 -5.36 -0.16 -3.25
N ASN A 19 -5.17 -1.47 -3.46
CA ASN A 19 -5.70 -2.18 -4.62
C ASN A 19 -7.15 -2.63 -4.41
N THR A 20 -7.66 -2.68 -3.17
CA THR A 20 -9.05 -3.09 -2.92
C THR A 20 -10.04 -1.97 -3.16
N ALA A 21 -9.62 -0.72 -2.99
CA ALA A 21 -10.43 0.47 -3.24
C ALA A 21 -9.56 1.72 -3.45
N ASP A 22 -10.09 2.67 -4.21
CA ASP A 22 -9.53 4.02 -4.35
C ASP A 22 -10.06 4.93 -3.23
N GLY A 23 -9.27 5.92 -2.81
CA GLY A 23 -9.69 6.93 -1.84
C GLY A 23 -9.73 6.43 -0.40
N LEU A 24 -8.81 5.53 -0.02
CA LEU A 24 -8.79 4.99 1.34
C LEU A 24 -8.13 5.97 2.31
N GLY A 25 -8.79 6.19 3.45
CA GLY A 25 -8.20 6.90 4.59
C GLY A 25 -7.14 6.05 5.31
N ILE A 26 -6.25 6.69 6.06
CA ILE A 26 -5.16 6.01 6.81
C ILE A 26 -5.70 4.90 7.73
N GLU A 27 -6.80 5.16 8.44
CA GLU A 27 -7.40 4.18 9.35
C GLU A 27 -8.01 2.99 8.60
N GLN A 28 -8.67 3.24 7.47
CA GLN A 28 -9.24 2.18 6.64
C GLN A 28 -8.14 1.28 6.06
N ILE A 29 -7.03 1.87 5.63
CA ILE A 29 -5.85 1.11 5.17
C ILE A 29 -5.34 0.21 6.30
N ALA A 30 -5.20 0.73 7.51
CA ALA A 30 -4.75 -0.08 8.66
C ALA A 30 -5.71 -1.25 8.95
N ILE A 31 -7.03 -1.04 8.82
CA ILE A 31 -8.04 -2.09 8.98
C ILE A 31 -7.90 -3.17 7.91
N VAL A 32 -7.79 -2.78 6.63
CA VAL A 32 -7.65 -3.74 5.51
C VAL A 32 -6.34 -4.52 5.63
N VAL A 33 -5.25 -3.87 6.03
CA VAL A 33 -3.96 -4.55 6.24
C VAL A 33 -4.01 -5.52 7.44
N ALA A 34 -4.77 -5.19 8.49
CA ALA A 34 -4.93 -6.04 9.66
C ALA A 34 -5.82 -7.27 9.41
N ALA A 35 -6.77 -7.17 8.48
CA ALA A 35 -7.69 -8.24 8.14
C ALA A 35 -7.92 -8.30 6.62
N PRO A 36 -6.91 -8.76 5.85
CA PRO A 36 -7.05 -8.85 4.40
C PRO A 36 -8.03 -9.98 4.00
N PRO A 37 -8.66 -9.88 2.83
CA PRO A 37 -9.59 -10.91 2.33
C PRO A 37 -8.98 -12.32 2.26
N SER A 38 -7.68 -12.41 2.05
CA SER A 38 -6.90 -13.62 1.85
C SER A 38 -5.57 -13.52 2.62
N GLY A 39 -5.16 -14.59 3.28
CA GLY A 39 -3.87 -14.68 3.96
C GLY A 39 -3.81 -14.03 5.35
N PRO A 40 -2.63 -14.07 6.01
CA PRO A 40 -2.45 -13.53 7.34
C PRO A 40 -2.36 -12.00 7.32
N GLY A 41 -3.15 -11.35 8.18
CA GLY A 41 -3.11 -9.90 8.35
C GLY A 41 -1.89 -9.39 9.14
N MET A 42 -1.70 -8.08 9.11
CA MET A 42 -0.62 -7.38 9.79
C MET A 42 -1.15 -6.15 10.52
N SER A 43 -0.79 -5.97 11.79
CA SER A 43 -1.15 -4.75 12.51
C SER A 43 -0.21 -3.61 12.16
N LEU A 44 -0.77 -2.50 11.68
CA LEU A 44 -0.08 -1.24 11.49
C LEU A 44 -0.84 -0.14 12.24
N ASN A 45 -0.12 0.72 12.95
CA ASN A 45 -0.72 1.94 13.50
C ASN A 45 -0.72 3.07 12.46
N SER A 46 -1.53 4.11 12.71
CA SER A 46 -1.71 5.22 11.77
C SER A 46 -0.41 5.94 11.40
N ASP A 47 0.54 6.05 12.32
CA ASP A 47 1.84 6.68 12.06
C ASP A 47 2.73 5.82 11.16
N ALA A 48 2.76 4.51 11.38
CA ALA A 48 3.47 3.57 10.52
C ALA A 48 2.87 3.57 9.11
N THR A 49 1.54 3.52 9.01
CA THR A 49 0.80 3.60 7.74
C THR A 49 1.12 4.89 7.01
N ARG A 50 1.09 6.05 7.69
CA ARG A 50 1.45 7.35 7.11
C ARG A 50 2.88 7.36 6.56
N ARG A 51 3.85 6.87 7.34
CA ARG A 51 5.26 6.80 6.91
C ARG A 51 5.44 5.91 5.68
N ILE A 52 4.71 4.79 5.61
CA ILE A 52 4.72 3.90 4.44
C ILE A 52 4.15 4.63 3.22
N LEU A 53 2.99 5.28 3.36
CA LEU A 53 2.35 6.02 2.28
C LEU A 53 3.25 7.13 1.73
N THR A 54 3.91 7.91 2.58
CA THR A 54 4.88 8.93 2.14
C THR A 54 6.04 8.31 1.35
N ARG A 55 6.54 7.13 1.74
CA ARG A 55 7.58 6.44 0.95
C ARG A 55 7.05 5.93 -0.39
N LEU A 56 5.83 5.41 -0.43
CA LEU A 56 5.20 4.92 -1.65
C LEU A 56 4.91 6.07 -2.62
N GLU A 57 4.49 7.22 -2.10
CA GLU A 57 4.29 8.47 -2.83
C GLU A 57 5.58 9.00 -3.45
N ALA A 58 6.66 9.08 -2.65
CA ALA A 58 7.98 9.47 -3.16
C ALA A 58 8.51 8.53 -4.26
N ARG A 59 8.01 7.29 -4.32
CA ARG A 59 8.33 6.30 -5.37
C ARG A 59 7.36 6.36 -6.56
N GLY A 60 6.33 7.20 -6.50
CA GLY A 60 5.27 7.32 -7.50
C GLY A 60 4.38 6.07 -7.58
N LEU A 61 4.20 5.34 -6.48
CA LEU A 61 3.39 4.12 -6.42
C LEU A 61 1.99 4.36 -5.82
N ALA A 62 1.87 5.33 -4.92
CA ALA A 62 0.60 5.79 -4.37
C ALA A 62 0.53 7.32 -4.48
N GLU A 63 -0.67 7.87 -4.40
CA GLU A 63 -0.90 9.32 -4.35
C GLU A 63 -2.06 9.63 -3.42
N ASN A 64 -2.02 10.82 -2.81
CA ASN A 64 -3.05 11.31 -1.92
C ASN A 64 -3.94 12.31 -2.66
N GLU A 65 -5.23 12.01 -2.73
CA GLU A 65 -6.25 12.88 -3.32
C GLU A 65 -7.20 13.38 -2.23
N PRO A 66 -8.06 14.38 -2.52
CA PRO A 66 -9.07 14.84 -1.56
C PRO A 66 -9.98 13.72 -1.02
N ALA A 67 -10.20 12.68 -1.84
CA ALA A 67 -10.98 11.50 -1.45
C ALA A 67 -10.19 10.49 -0.59
N GLY A 68 -8.86 10.62 -0.49
CA GLY A 68 -7.99 9.69 0.21
C GLY A 68 -6.86 9.15 -0.67
N TRP A 69 -6.21 8.09 -0.20
CA TRP A 69 -5.07 7.48 -0.89
C TRP A 69 -5.51 6.48 -1.95
N ARG A 70 -4.78 6.42 -3.05
CA ARG A 70 -4.97 5.42 -4.10
C ARG A 70 -3.67 5.03 -4.79
N LEU A 71 -3.71 3.93 -5.55
CA LEU A 71 -2.59 3.52 -6.38
C LEU A 71 -2.46 4.37 -7.64
N THR A 72 -1.23 4.79 -7.95
CA THR A 72 -0.93 5.35 -9.27
C THR A 72 -1.00 4.27 -10.34
N ARG A 73 -0.95 4.65 -11.62
CA ARG A 73 -0.80 3.68 -12.73
C ARG A 73 0.41 2.77 -12.54
N ARG A 74 1.53 3.31 -12.05
CA ARG A 74 2.75 2.56 -11.77
C ARG A 74 2.59 1.63 -10.57
N GLY A 75 1.92 2.09 -9.51
CA GLY A 75 1.56 1.27 -8.35
C GLY A 75 0.74 0.04 -8.74
N ARG A 76 -0.30 0.24 -9.55
CA ARG A 76 -1.15 -0.85 -10.08
C ARG A 76 -0.36 -1.85 -10.92
N ALA A 77 0.51 -1.38 -11.82
CA ALA A 77 1.36 -2.26 -12.63
C ALA A 77 2.35 -3.07 -11.76
N LEU A 78 2.93 -2.43 -10.74
CA LEU A 78 3.78 -3.14 -9.77
C LEU A 78 2.99 -4.18 -8.98
N TRP A 79 1.80 -3.83 -8.52
CA TRP A 79 0.93 -4.75 -7.79
C TRP A 79 0.50 -5.93 -8.67
N ALA A 80 0.13 -5.72 -9.92
CA ALA A 80 -0.20 -6.81 -10.84
C ALA A 80 0.96 -7.81 -11.04
N THR A 81 2.20 -7.33 -10.98
CA THR A 81 3.40 -8.18 -11.19
C THR A 81 3.95 -8.82 -9.92
N LYS A 82 3.74 -8.20 -8.75
CA LYS A 82 4.31 -8.64 -7.46
C LYS A 82 3.26 -9.12 -6.46
N GLY A 83 2.07 -8.53 -6.51
CA GLY A 83 0.93 -8.80 -5.62
C GLY A 83 0.30 -10.17 -5.83
N SER A 84 0.46 -10.82 -6.98
CA SER A 84 0.01 -12.22 -7.17
C SER A 84 0.67 -13.21 -6.20
N ARG A 85 1.80 -12.84 -5.60
CA ARG A 85 2.49 -13.62 -4.55
C ARG A 85 2.06 -13.24 -3.14
N PHE A 86 1.44 -12.08 -2.99
CA PHE A 86 0.85 -11.57 -1.75
C PHE A 86 -0.66 -11.56 -1.97
N THR A 87 -1.25 -12.75 -2.01
CA THR A 87 -2.70 -12.91 -2.01
C THR A 87 -3.23 -12.22 -0.76
N LEU A 88 -3.70 -10.98 -0.92
CA LEU A 88 -4.61 -10.28 -0.04
C LEU A 88 -6.02 -10.55 -0.53
#